data_AF-A0A349KSR2-F1
#
_entry.id   AF-A0A349KSR2-F1
#
_cell.length_a   1.000
_cell.length_b   1.000
_cell.length_c   1.000
_cell.angle_alpha   90.00
_cell.angle_beta   90.00
_cell.angle_gamma   90.00
#
_symmetry.space_group_name_H-M   'P 1'
#
loop_
_entity.id
_entity.type
_entity.pdbx_description
1 polymer ?
#
loop_
_entity_poly.entity_id
_entity_poly.type
_entity_poly.pdbx_seq_one_letter_code
_entity_poly.pdbx_strand_id
1 'polypeptide(L)'
;MNLLTDILLLTGLGAFSALLLVITRDRLEPKTTSLITLINSQLPQTQCAQCGYPGCKPYAEAIADGEAINRCPPGGEQTITALANLLGREPLALNDECGEFTPPMLAVIREEECIGCTLCIAACPVDAIVGAHQLMHTVIASDCTGCDLCRDPCPVDCIDLVKSPHEEIQSEFREHSIPCINCGQCNEACPRDLQPQLLYWFRENGEQTNALNLDNCIVCG
;
A
#
# COMPACT_ATOMS: atom_id res chain seq x y z
N MET A 1 49.83 10.87 18.68
CA MET A 1 48.50 11.29 18.16
C MET A 1 48.42 12.79 18.36
N ASN A 2 48.46 13.58 17.29
CA ASN A 2 48.36 15.03 17.40
C ASN A 2 46.89 15.40 17.28
N LEU A 3 46.34 16.12 18.25
CA LEU A 3 44.94 16.57 18.22
C LEU A 3 44.57 17.25 16.88
N LEU A 4 45.54 17.95 16.29
CA LEU A 4 45.44 18.58 14.98
C LEU A 4 45.26 17.59 13.81
N THR A 5 45.91 16.43 13.84
CA THR A 5 45.73 15.40 12.79
C THR A 5 44.36 14.76 12.88
N ASP A 6 43.83 14.56 14.08
CA ASP A 6 42.53 13.92 14.30
C ASP A 6 41.38 14.86 13.85
N ILE A 7 41.52 16.17 14.13
CA ILE A 7 40.56 17.19 13.67
C ILE A 7 40.54 17.29 12.13
N LEU A 8 41.71 17.27 11.49
CA LEU A 8 41.80 17.33 10.02
C LEU A 8 41.22 16.08 9.35
N LEU A 9 41.42 14.90 9.94
CA LEU A 9 40.87 13.65 9.44
C LEU A 9 39.33 13.62 9.53
N LEU A 10 38.77 14.00 10.67
CA LEU A 10 37.31 14.01 10.87
C LEU A 10 36.62 15.06 9.99
N THR A 11 37.20 16.26 9.87
CA THR A 11 36.65 17.30 8.99
C THR A 11 36.76 16.91 7.51
N GLY A 12 37.87 16.29 7.10
CA GLY A 12 38.04 15.77 5.74
C GLY A 12 37.04 14.67 5.37
N LEU A 13 36.82 13.71 6.27
CA LEU A 13 35.84 12.64 6.06
C LEU A 13 34.40 13.18 5.98
N GLY A 14 34.06 14.13 6.86
CA GLY A 14 32.75 14.78 6.85
C GLY A 14 32.50 15.62 5.59
N ALA A 15 33.51 16.36 5.12
CA ALA A 15 33.41 17.11 3.87
C ALA A 15 33.27 16.18 2.66
N PHE A 16 33.99 15.07 2.65
CA PHE A 16 33.92 14.07 1.58
C PHE A 16 32.55 13.39 1.54
N SER A 17 32.02 12.95 2.67
CA SER A 17 30.69 12.33 2.72
C SER A 17 29.58 13.32 2.36
N ALA A 18 29.66 14.58 2.82
CA ALA A 18 28.73 15.63 2.44
C ALA A 18 28.78 15.91 0.92
N LEU A 19 29.98 16.03 0.35
CA LEU A 19 30.17 16.25 -1.08
C LEU A 19 29.63 15.08 -1.90
N LEU A 20 29.91 13.84 -1.47
CA LEU A 20 29.39 12.64 -2.11
C LEU A 20 27.86 12.62 -2.12
N LEU A 21 27.22 12.91 -0.97
CA LEU A 21 25.77 12.97 -0.86
C LEU A 21 25.17 14.04 -1.77
N VAL A 22 25.77 15.23 -1.84
CA VAL A 22 25.32 16.31 -2.74
C VAL A 22 25.43 15.89 -4.21
N ILE A 23 26.52 15.25 -4.61
CA ILE A 23 26.72 14.77 -6.00
C ILE A 23 25.72 13.66 -6.36
N THR A 24 25.42 12.76 -5.41
CA THR A 24 24.46 11.66 -5.64
C THR A 24 23.00 12.07 -5.43
N ARG A 25 22.72 13.28 -4.94
CA ARG A 25 21.39 13.73 -4.54
C ARG A 25 20.38 13.60 -5.67
N ASP A 26 20.72 14.06 -6.88
CA ASP A 26 19.78 14.04 -8.02
C ASP A 26 19.59 12.62 -8.61
N ARG A 27 20.44 11.65 -8.21
CA ARG A 27 20.23 10.20 -8.46
C ARG A 27 19.37 9.55 -7.37
N LEU A 28 19.25 10.18 -6.21
CA LEU A 28 18.55 9.70 -5.02
C LEU A 28 17.22 10.42 -4.77
N GLU A 29 16.95 11.56 -5.42
CA GLU A 29 15.68 12.28 -5.29
C GLU A 29 14.53 11.33 -5.64
N PRO A 30 13.66 10.95 -4.68
CA PRO A 30 12.40 10.31 -5.02
C PRO A 30 11.56 11.38 -5.71
N LYS A 31 11.57 11.32 -7.04
CA LYS A 31 10.81 12.20 -7.91
C LYS A 31 9.35 12.22 -7.44
N THR A 32 8.83 13.42 -7.14
CA THR A 32 7.41 13.80 -7.05
C THR A 32 6.47 12.73 -7.57
N THR A 33 5.48 12.30 -6.76
CA THR A 33 4.53 11.18 -7.01
C THR A 33 4.55 10.74 -8.47
N SER A 34 5.45 9.80 -8.76
CA SER A 34 5.78 9.48 -10.14
C SER A 34 4.53 8.95 -10.84
N LEU A 35 4.43 9.16 -12.16
CA LEU A 35 3.33 8.61 -12.96
C LEU A 35 3.19 7.08 -12.73
N ILE A 36 4.31 6.38 -12.52
CA ILE A 36 4.37 4.97 -12.12
C ILE A 36 3.64 4.72 -10.79
N THR A 37 3.86 5.58 -9.79
CA THR A 37 3.20 5.49 -8.48
C THR A 37 1.68 5.62 -8.61
N LEU A 38 1.22 6.55 -9.46
CA LEU A 38 -0.21 6.76 -9.72
C LEU A 38 -0.83 5.60 -10.49
N ILE A 39 -0.15 5.06 -11.50
CA ILE A 39 -0.60 3.85 -12.21
C ILE A 39 -0.68 2.68 -11.23
N ASN A 40 0.37 2.47 -10.43
CA ASN A 40 0.44 1.35 -9.50
C ASN A 40 -0.72 1.40 -8.49
N SER A 41 -1.13 2.59 -8.03
CA SER A 41 -2.27 2.70 -7.10
C SER A 41 -3.64 2.39 -7.72
N GLN A 42 -3.76 2.36 -9.06
CA GLN A 42 -4.97 1.91 -9.76
C GLN A 42 -5.02 0.40 -9.98
N LEU A 43 -3.87 -0.29 -9.84
CA LEU A 43 -3.79 -1.74 -10.00
C LEU A 43 -4.26 -2.47 -8.73
N PRO A 44 -4.80 -3.69 -8.85
CA PRO A 44 -5.44 -4.40 -7.74
C PRO A 44 -4.49 -4.95 -6.66
N GLN A 45 -3.16 -4.82 -6.84
CA GLN A 45 -2.15 -5.27 -5.86
C GLN A 45 -2.21 -6.76 -5.47
N THR A 46 -2.74 -7.62 -6.35
CA THR A 46 -2.97 -9.06 -6.06
C THR A 46 -1.74 -9.96 -6.20
N GLN A 47 -0.60 -9.44 -6.69
CA GLN A 47 0.65 -10.20 -6.89
C GLN A 47 0.49 -11.50 -7.73
N CYS A 48 -0.53 -11.59 -8.58
CA CYS A 48 -0.91 -12.84 -9.28
C CYS A 48 -0.11 -13.16 -10.56
N ALA A 49 0.63 -12.20 -11.10
CA ALA A 49 1.41 -12.30 -12.34
C ALA A 49 0.66 -12.72 -13.63
N GLN A 50 -0.68 -12.73 -13.64
CA GLN A 50 -1.50 -13.10 -14.81
C GLN A 50 -1.28 -12.19 -16.03
N CYS A 51 -0.87 -10.93 -15.80
CA CYS A 51 -0.53 -9.99 -16.86
C CYS A 51 0.84 -10.26 -17.51
N GLY A 52 1.60 -11.26 -17.05
CA GLY A 52 2.95 -11.58 -17.54
C GLY A 52 4.07 -10.80 -16.85
N TYR A 53 3.76 -9.98 -15.84
CA TYR A 53 4.73 -9.27 -15.00
C TYR A 53 4.79 -9.88 -13.60
N PRO A 54 5.94 -9.88 -12.90
CA PRO A 54 6.07 -10.50 -11.58
C PRO A 54 5.31 -9.78 -10.46
N GLY A 55 4.65 -8.65 -10.75
CA GLY A 55 3.81 -7.91 -9.81
C GLY A 55 3.19 -6.67 -10.43
N CYS A 56 2.40 -5.94 -9.65
CA CYS A 56 1.71 -4.74 -10.12
C CYS A 56 2.68 -3.59 -10.45
N LYS A 57 3.73 -3.39 -9.64
CA LYS A 57 4.68 -2.29 -9.86
C LYS A 57 5.46 -2.42 -11.20
N PRO A 58 6.05 -3.57 -11.55
CA PRO A 58 6.69 -3.73 -12.86
C PRO A 58 5.73 -3.55 -14.04
N TYR A 59 4.47 -3.97 -13.91
CA TYR A 59 3.45 -3.70 -14.92
C TYR A 59 3.13 -2.19 -15.00
N ALA A 60 3.06 -1.49 -13.86
CA ALA A 60 2.87 -0.04 -13.83
C ALA A 60 4.02 0.73 -14.51
N GLU A 61 5.27 0.26 -14.30
CA GLU A 61 6.46 0.78 -15.00
C GLU A 61 6.33 0.57 -16.52
N ALA A 62 5.94 -0.63 -16.96
CA ALA A 62 5.73 -0.90 -18.38
C ALA A 62 4.61 -0.02 -18.99
N ILE A 63 3.50 0.18 -18.27
CA ILE A 63 2.41 1.06 -18.74
C ILE A 63 2.91 2.50 -18.91
N ALA A 64 3.73 2.98 -17.98
CA ALA A 64 4.36 4.29 -18.06
C ALA A 64 5.25 4.42 -19.31
N ASP A 65 5.91 3.33 -19.72
CA ASP A 65 6.74 3.24 -20.92
C ASP A 65 5.94 3.00 -22.21
N GLY A 66 4.62 2.82 -22.14
CA GLY A 66 3.74 2.68 -23.30
C GLY A 66 3.09 1.32 -23.49
N GLU A 67 3.26 0.39 -22.54
CA GLU A 67 2.59 -0.92 -22.55
C GLU A 67 1.05 -0.78 -22.55
N ALA A 68 0.38 -1.84 -23.01
CA ALA A 68 -1.07 -1.92 -23.05
C ALA A 68 -1.68 -1.93 -21.64
N ILE A 69 -2.78 -1.19 -21.43
CA ILE A 69 -3.43 -1.02 -20.12
C ILE A 69 -4.43 -2.13 -19.78
N ASN A 70 -4.76 -2.99 -20.75
CA ASN A 70 -5.82 -3.99 -20.70
C ASN A 70 -5.34 -5.41 -20.39
N ARG A 71 -4.16 -5.58 -19.79
CA ARG A 71 -3.57 -6.90 -19.53
C ARG A 71 -3.80 -7.41 -18.11
N CYS A 72 -4.61 -6.75 -17.29
CA CYS A 72 -4.82 -7.12 -15.89
C CYS A 72 -6.22 -7.74 -15.68
N PRO A 73 -6.36 -9.08 -15.77
CA PRO A 73 -7.63 -9.75 -15.51
C PRO A 73 -8.27 -9.43 -14.16
N PRO A 74 -7.56 -9.42 -13.01
CA PRO A 74 -8.20 -9.15 -11.72
C PRO A 74 -8.64 -7.69 -11.55
N GLY A 75 -8.08 -6.77 -12.33
CA GLY A 75 -8.51 -5.36 -12.33
C GLY A 75 -9.75 -5.11 -13.20
N GLY A 76 -9.97 -5.96 -14.21
CA GLY A 76 -11.12 -5.89 -15.10
C GLY A 76 -11.29 -4.54 -15.79
N GLU A 77 -12.52 -4.28 -16.25
CA GLU A 77 -12.86 -3.05 -16.97
C GLU A 77 -12.71 -1.78 -16.11
N GLN A 78 -12.92 -1.89 -14.79
CA GLN A 78 -12.80 -0.76 -13.87
C GLN A 78 -11.37 -0.23 -13.84
N THR A 79 -10.38 -1.10 -13.65
CA THR A 79 -8.96 -0.71 -13.69
C THR A 79 -8.58 -0.17 -15.07
N ILE A 80 -9.06 -0.79 -16.16
CA ILE A 80 -8.77 -0.30 -17.51
C ILE A 80 -9.29 1.12 -17.72
N THR A 81 -10.53 1.37 -17.30
CA THR A 81 -11.17 2.69 -17.41
C THR A 81 -10.44 3.73 -16.56
N ALA A 82 -10.07 3.38 -15.33
CA ALA A 82 -9.30 4.27 -14.46
C ALA A 82 -7.93 4.63 -15.05
N LEU A 83 -7.22 3.64 -15.61
CA LEU A 83 -5.95 3.84 -16.28
C LEU A 83 -6.09 4.66 -17.58
N ALA A 84 -7.13 4.40 -18.36
CA ALA A 84 -7.45 5.14 -19.59
C ALA A 84 -7.66 6.63 -19.29
N ASN A 85 -8.46 6.94 -18.27
CA ASN A 85 -8.71 8.31 -17.81
C ASN A 85 -7.42 8.98 -17.28
N LEU A 86 -6.63 8.25 -16.50
CA LEU A 86 -5.38 8.75 -15.92
C LEU A 86 -4.31 9.07 -16.97
N LEU A 87 -4.25 8.28 -18.03
CA LEU A 87 -3.24 8.41 -19.10
C LEU A 87 -3.75 9.17 -20.33
N GLY A 88 -5.03 9.54 -20.37
CA GLY A 88 -5.67 10.15 -21.54
C GLY A 88 -5.68 9.24 -22.77
N ARG A 89 -5.86 7.92 -22.57
CA ARG A 89 -5.91 6.91 -23.64
C ARG A 89 -7.35 6.40 -23.82
N GLU A 90 -7.67 5.85 -24.99
CA GLU A 90 -8.95 5.16 -25.17
C GLU A 90 -8.98 3.83 -24.39
N PRO A 91 -10.10 3.47 -23.74
CA PRO A 91 -10.24 2.19 -23.06
C PRO A 91 -10.30 1.06 -24.08
N LEU A 92 -9.54 0.00 -23.83
CA LEU A 92 -9.54 -1.23 -24.63
C LEU A 92 -10.31 -2.32 -23.88
N ALA A 93 -10.86 -3.31 -24.59
CA ALA A 93 -11.39 -4.51 -23.95
C ALA A 93 -10.26 -5.29 -23.26
N LEU A 94 -10.56 -6.04 -22.20
CA LEU A 94 -9.60 -6.90 -21.50
C LEU A 94 -8.91 -7.85 -22.50
N ASN A 95 -7.60 -8.03 -22.38
CA ASN A 95 -6.87 -8.96 -23.22
C ASN A 95 -7.14 -10.41 -22.79
N ASP A 96 -7.89 -11.12 -23.62
CA ASP A 96 -8.26 -12.53 -23.41
C ASP A 96 -7.03 -13.46 -23.23
N GLU A 97 -5.87 -13.10 -23.78
CA GLU A 97 -4.62 -13.88 -23.61
C GLU A 97 -4.11 -13.87 -22.16
N CYS A 98 -4.46 -12.85 -21.37
CA CYS A 98 -4.07 -12.75 -19.96
C CYS A 98 -5.05 -13.49 -19.03
N GLY A 99 -6.23 -13.89 -19.52
CA GLY A 99 -7.28 -14.56 -18.77
C GLY A 99 -8.54 -13.70 -18.57
N GLU A 100 -9.54 -14.31 -17.94
CA GLU A 100 -10.85 -13.69 -17.71
C GLU A 100 -10.90 -12.90 -16.38
N PHE A 101 -11.80 -11.93 -16.31
CA PHE A 101 -12.05 -11.19 -15.07
C PHE A 101 -12.48 -12.14 -13.95
N THR A 102 -11.72 -12.12 -12.86
CA THR A 102 -12.06 -12.87 -11.64
C THR A 102 -12.34 -11.87 -10.53
N PRO A 103 -13.51 -11.95 -9.86
CA PRO A 103 -13.83 -11.04 -8.76
C PRO A 103 -12.85 -11.23 -7.59
N PRO A 104 -12.66 -10.20 -6.75
CA PRO A 104 -11.78 -10.29 -5.59
C PRO A 104 -12.26 -11.42 -4.66
N MET A 105 -11.33 -12.28 -4.27
CA MET A 105 -11.57 -13.39 -3.38
C MET A 105 -11.10 -13.06 -1.96
N LEU A 106 -11.67 -13.72 -0.97
CA LEU A 106 -11.33 -13.62 0.44
C LEU A 106 -11.07 -15.03 0.97
N ALA A 107 -9.92 -15.22 1.62
CA ALA A 107 -9.65 -16.43 2.37
C ALA A 107 -10.45 -16.42 3.68
N VAL A 108 -11.09 -17.53 4.01
CA VAL A 108 -11.84 -17.75 5.25
C VAL A 108 -11.33 -19.03 5.88
N ILE A 109 -10.90 -18.95 7.14
CA ILE A 109 -10.43 -20.11 7.91
C ILE A 109 -11.61 -20.66 8.70
N ARG A 110 -11.89 -21.96 8.56
CA ARG A 110 -12.86 -22.67 9.41
C ARG A 110 -12.23 -22.89 10.77
N GLU A 111 -12.58 -22.01 11.71
CA GLU A 111 -11.95 -21.91 13.03
C GLU A 111 -12.05 -23.20 13.84
N GLU A 112 -13.13 -23.96 13.67
CA GLU A 112 -13.38 -25.24 14.36
C GLU A 112 -12.42 -26.37 13.92
N GLU A 113 -11.88 -26.28 12.69
CA GLU A 113 -10.98 -27.29 12.12
C GLU A 113 -9.50 -26.88 12.22
N CYS A 114 -9.23 -25.60 12.48
CA CYS A 114 -7.89 -25.06 12.53
C CYS A 114 -7.09 -25.58 13.74
N ILE A 115 -6.01 -26.32 13.47
CA ILE A 115 -5.13 -26.88 14.51
C ILE A 115 -4.02 -25.93 15.02
N GLY A 116 -3.96 -24.70 14.50
CA GLY A 116 -2.96 -23.72 14.96
C GLY A 116 -1.52 -24.01 14.51
N CYS A 117 -1.31 -24.57 13.30
CA CYS A 117 0.02 -24.97 12.82
C CYS A 117 0.93 -23.82 12.35
N THR A 118 0.40 -22.61 12.15
CA THR A 118 1.11 -21.38 11.71
C THR A 118 1.69 -21.39 10.28
N LEU A 119 1.54 -22.49 9.53
CA LEU A 119 2.03 -22.58 8.15
C LEU A 119 1.36 -21.58 7.20
N CYS A 120 0.07 -21.31 7.41
CA CYS A 120 -0.67 -20.30 6.64
C CYS A 120 -0.15 -18.87 6.89
N ILE A 121 0.27 -18.54 8.11
CA ILE A 121 0.86 -17.22 8.44
C ILE A 121 2.12 -17.02 7.61
N ALA A 122 3.03 -18.01 7.61
CA ALA A 122 4.29 -17.92 6.87
C ALA A 122 4.09 -17.81 5.34
N ALA A 123 2.98 -18.31 4.82
CA ALA A 123 2.66 -18.26 3.40
C ALA A 123 1.90 -16.98 2.98
N CYS A 124 1.36 -16.21 3.93
CA CYS A 124 0.60 -15.00 3.61
C CYS A 124 1.56 -13.84 3.25
N PRO A 125 1.56 -13.34 2.01
CA PRO A 125 2.51 -12.29 1.58
C PRO A 125 2.18 -10.89 2.12
N VAL A 126 1.02 -10.73 2.75
CA VAL A 126 0.48 -9.45 3.24
C VAL A 126 0.15 -9.50 4.74
N ASP A 127 0.54 -10.58 5.42
CA ASP A 127 0.31 -10.78 6.86
C ASP A 127 -1.17 -10.63 7.30
N ALA A 128 -2.12 -10.96 6.42
CA ALA A 128 -3.56 -10.84 6.68
C ALA A 128 -4.12 -11.93 7.63
N ILE A 129 -3.29 -12.86 8.12
CA ILE A 129 -3.73 -13.97 8.98
C ILE A 129 -3.24 -13.73 10.41
N VAL A 130 -4.17 -13.75 11.36
CA VAL A 130 -3.89 -13.55 12.79
C VAL A 130 -4.13 -14.85 13.54
N GLY A 131 -3.24 -15.17 14.46
CA GLY A 131 -3.36 -16.29 15.39
C GLY A 131 -2.00 -16.62 16.01
N ALA A 132 -1.89 -17.77 16.67
CA ALA A 132 -0.63 -18.23 17.26
C ALA A 132 -0.52 -19.75 17.20
N HIS A 133 0.66 -20.26 17.51
CA HIS A 133 0.88 -21.70 17.60
C HIS A 133 -0.10 -22.35 18.59
N GLN A 134 -0.76 -23.42 18.16
CA GLN A 134 -1.81 -24.15 18.90
C GLN A 134 -3.06 -23.32 19.23
N LEU A 135 -3.22 -22.14 18.64
CA LEU A 135 -4.45 -21.36 18.69
C LEU A 135 -5.07 -21.26 17.29
N MET A 136 -6.38 -21.06 17.24
CA MET A 136 -7.07 -20.86 15.97
C MET A 136 -6.51 -19.63 15.25
N HIS A 137 -6.60 -19.66 13.91
CA HIS A 137 -6.23 -18.54 13.07
C HIS A 137 -7.50 -17.96 12.44
N THR A 138 -7.47 -16.67 12.16
CA THR A 138 -8.54 -15.96 11.44
C THR A 138 -7.92 -15.00 10.41
N VAL A 139 -8.71 -14.58 9.44
CA VAL A 139 -8.25 -13.70 8.35
C VAL A 139 -8.82 -12.30 8.57
N ILE A 140 -7.95 -11.29 8.54
CA ILE A 140 -8.34 -9.89 8.46
C ILE A 140 -8.82 -9.62 7.03
N ALA A 141 -10.13 -9.51 6.84
CA ALA A 141 -10.73 -9.39 5.52
C ALA A 141 -10.31 -8.14 4.74
N SER A 142 -9.99 -7.04 5.44
CA SER A 142 -9.51 -5.80 4.81
C SER A 142 -8.13 -5.92 4.17
N ASP A 143 -7.30 -6.84 4.68
CA ASP A 143 -5.89 -6.94 4.32
C ASP A 143 -5.65 -8.13 3.37
N CYS A 144 -6.58 -9.08 3.33
CA CYS A 144 -6.50 -10.24 2.46
C CYS A 144 -6.64 -9.86 0.99
N THR A 145 -5.66 -10.28 0.17
CA THR A 145 -5.66 -10.06 -1.29
C THR A 145 -6.32 -11.19 -2.09
N GLY A 146 -6.73 -12.29 -1.43
CA GLY A 146 -7.35 -13.44 -2.10
C GLY A 146 -6.40 -14.26 -2.98
N CYS A 147 -5.09 -14.23 -2.73
CA CYS A 147 -4.06 -14.86 -3.58
C CYS A 147 -3.96 -16.40 -3.52
N ASP A 148 -4.77 -17.07 -2.71
CA ASP A 148 -4.80 -18.54 -2.49
C ASP A 148 -3.52 -19.20 -1.93
N LEU A 149 -2.43 -18.45 -1.70
CA LEU A 149 -1.16 -19.03 -1.24
C LEU A 149 -1.22 -19.70 0.14
N CYS A 150 -2.19 -19.34 0.98
CA CYS A 150 -2.33 -19.91 2.32
C CYS A 150 -3.01 -21.29 2.34
N ARG A 151 -3.72 -21.68 1.27
CA ARG A 151 -4.46 -22.95 1.20
C ARG A 151 -3.53 -24.15 1.09
N ASP A 152 -2.62 -24.14 0.11
CA ASP A 152 -1.67 -25.22 -0.15
C ASP A 152 -0.88 -25.70 1.09
N PRO A 153 -0.35 -24.81 1.96
CA PRO A 153 0.39 -25.24 3.15
C PRO A 153 -0.50 -25.71 4.32
N CYS A 154 -1.83 -25.62 4.22
CA CYS A 154 -2.73 -26.00 5.31
C CYS A 154 -2.85 -27.54 5.43
N PRO A 155 -2.36 -28.16 6.52
CA PRO A 155 -2.32 -29.63 6.63
C PRO A 155 -3.70 -30.27 6.91
N VAL A 156 -4.69 -29.46 7.29
CA VAL A 156 -6.06 -29.88 7.60
C VAL A 156 -7.09 -29.32 6.62
N ASP A 157 -6.62 -28.64 5.56
CA ASP A 157 -7.46 -28.08 4.49
C ASP A 157 -8.65 -27.23 5.01
N CYS A 158 -8.42 -26.44 6.06
CA CYS A 158 -9.45 -25.62 6.72
C CYS A 158 -9.66 -24.24 6.09
N ILE A 159 -9.20 -23.99 4.85
CA ILE A 159 -9.19 -22.66 4.23
C ILE A 159 -10.03 -22.63 2.95
N ASP A 160 -11.08 -21.82 2.99
CA ASP A 160 -11.97 -21.58 1.85
C ASP A 160 -11.69 -20.23 1.20
N LEU A 161 -11.88 -20.16 -0.12
CA LEU A 161 -11.89 -18.91 -0.87
C LEU A 161 -13.33 -18.58 -1.23
N VAL A 162 -13.83 -17.49 -0.67
CA VAL A 162 -15.17 -16.95 -0.96
C VAL A 162 -15.04 -15.64 -1.71
N LYS A 163 -16.11 -15.19 -2.36
CA LYS A 163 -16.14 -13.85 -2.97
C LYS A 163 -16.03 -12.80 -1.86
N SER A 164 -15.14 -11.83 -2.03
CA SER A 164 -14.95 -10.77 -1.04
C SER A 164 -16.20 -9.88 -1.00
N PRO A 165 -16.79 -9.62 0.19
CA PRO A 165 -17.90 -8.69 0.32
C PRO A 165 -17.47 -7.22 0.16
N HIS A 166 -16.17 -6.94 0.08
CA HIS A 166 -15.62 -5.58 0.07
C HIS A 166 -15.78 -4.79 -1.24
N GLU A 167 -16.45 -5.34 -2.26
CA GLU A 167 -16.75 -4.63 -3.51
C GLU A 167 -17.60 -3.36 -3.25
N GLU A 168 -18.44 -3.37 -2.20
CA GLU A 168 -19.29 -2.21 -1.83
C GLU A 168 -18.61 -1.23 -0.85
N ILE A 169 -17.69 -1.70 -0.02
CA ILE A 169 -17.20 -0.92 1.14
C ILE A 169 -16.07 0.04 0.75
N GLN A 170 -15.22 -0.30 -0.23
CA GLN A 170 -14.11 0.58 -0.61
C GLN A 170 -14.54 1.81 -1.43
N SER A 171 -15.67 1.75 -2.15
CA SER A 171 -16.21 2.91 -2.87
C SER A 171 -16.72 3.99 -1.91
N GLU A 172 -17.34 3.61 -0.79
CA GLU A 172 -17.89 4.61 0.15
C GLU A 172 -16.82 5.46 0.83
N PHE A 173 -15.70 4.86 1.24
CA PHE A 173 -14.64 5.58 1.96
C PHE A 173 -13.75 6.42 1.03
N ARG A 174 -13.51 5.97 -0.21
CA ARG A 174 -12.63 6.70 -1.14
C ARG A 174 -13.33 7.88 -1.81
N GLU A 175 -14.66 7.82 -1.94
CA GLU A 175 -15.45 8.90 -2.55
C GLU A 175 -15.71 10.09 -1.61
N HIS A 176 -15.57 9.90 -0.29
CA HIS A 176 -15.85 10.93 0.72
C HIS A 176 -14.62 11.64 1.31
N SER A 177 -13.39 11.36 0.84
CA SER A 177 -12.21 12.14 1.23
C SER A 177 -12.15 13.47 0.46
N ILE A 178 -13.10 14.36 0.72
CA ILE A 178 -13.09 15.72 0.19
C ILE A 178 -11.96 16.48 0.88
N PRO A 179 -11.14 17.27 0.15
CA PRO A 179 -10.16 18.16 0.77
C PRO A 179 -10.79 19.02 1.86
N CYS A 180 -10.03 19.38 2.90
CA CYS A 180 -10.54 20.22 3.97
C CYS A 180 -11.08 21.56 3.40
N ILE A 181 -12.41 21.72 3.42
CA ILE A 181 -13.09 22.97 3.03
C ILE A 181 -13.26 23.95 4.19
N ASN A 182 -12.63 23.66 5.34
CA ASN A 182 -12.76 24.44 6.57
C ASN A 182 -14.20 24.58 7.09
N CYS A 183 -14.98 23.48 7.06
CA CYS A 183 -16.37 23.46 7.57
C CYS A 183 -16.47 23.42 9.11
N GLY A 184 -15.39 23.09 9.82
CA GLY A 184 -15.33 23.08 11.28
C GLY A 184 -15.98 21.87 11.97
N GLN A 185 -16.55 20.92 11.24
CA GLN A 185 -17.20 19.72 11.81
C GLN A 185 -16.25 18.86 12.67
N CYS A 186 -14.95 18.90 12.39
CA CYS A 186 -13.93 18.17 13.13
C CYS A 186 -13.50 18.84 14.45
N ASN A 187 -13.88 20.10 14.71
CA ASN A 187 -13.47 20.81 15.93
C ASN A 187 -14.00 20.14 17.19
N GLU A 188 -15.26 19.73 17.20
CA GLU A 188 -15.90 19.09 18.36
C GLU A 188 -15.50 17.62 18.52
N ALA A 189 -15.05 16.98 17.44
CA ALA A 189 -14.60 15.60 17.46
C ALA A 189 -13.13 15.46 17.90
N CYS A 190 -12.33 16.53 17.81
CA CYS A 190 -10.92 16.46 18.11
C CYS A 190 -10.70 16.27 19.63
N PRO A 191 -10.12 15.14 20.09
CA PRO A 191 -9.90 14.89 21.51
C PRO A 191 -8.82 15.78 22.14
N ARG A 192 -8.16 16.62 21.32
CA ARG A 192 -7.17 17.61 21.74
C ARG A 192 -7.69 19.05 21.61
N ASP A 193 -8.97 19.22 21.27
CA ASP A 193 -9.63 20.51 21.07
C ASP A 193 -8.87 21.42 20.07
N LEU A 194 -8.23 20.80 19.06
CA LEU A 194 -7.46 21.52 18.05
C LEU A 194 -8.34 21.87 16.85
N GLN A 195 -8.19 23.11 16.38
CA GLN A 195 -8.70 23.49 15.06
C GLN A 195 -7.82 22.89 13.95
N PRO A 196 -8.36 22.54 12.78
CA PRO A 196 -7.62 21.97 11.65
C PRO A 196 -6.37 22.74 11.24
N GLN A 197 -6.43 24.07 11.27
CA GLN A 197 -5.31 24.94 10.93
C GLN A 197 -4.16 24.82 11.94
N LEU A 198 -4.50 24.74 13.23
CA LEU A 198 -3.52 24.57 14.31
C LEU A 198 -2.89 23.19 14.23
N LEU A 199 -3.69 22.15 13.97
CA LEU A 199 -3.22 20.79 13.76
C LEU A 199 -2.22 20.72 12.58
N TYR A 200 -2.59 21.27 11.42
CA TYR A 200 -1.72 21.33 10.24
C TYR A 200 -0.42 22.07 10.56
N TRP A 201 -0.53 23.25 11.17
CA TRP A 201 0.62 24.07 11.52
C TRP A 201 1.56 23.36 12.52
N PHE A 202 1.02 22.71 13.56
CA PHE A 202 1.83 21.98 14.53
C PHE A 202 2.52 20.76 13.90
N ARG A 203 1.84 20.03 13.01
CA ARG A 203 2.44 18.88 12.31
C ARG A 203 3.62 19.30 11.41
N GLU A 204 3.52 20.42 10.72
CA GLU A 204 4.60 20.93 9.86
C GLU A 204 5.74 21.61 10.62
N ASN A 205 5.42 22.37 11.68
CA ASN A 205 6.40 23.23 12.37
C ASN A 205 6.97 22.61 13.66
N GLY A 206 6.52 21.43 14.07
CA GLY A 206 7.18 20.59 15.08
C GLY A 206 7.09 21.08 16.54
N GLU A 207 6.74 22.34 16.77
CA GLU A 207 6.93 23.02 18.06
C GLU A 207 6.09 22.43 19.19
N GLN A 208 4.96 21.79 18.87
CA GLN A 208 4.06 21.15 19.84
C GLN A 208 3.69 19.69 19.51
N THR A 209 4.25 19.12 18.44
CA THR A 209 3.87 17.79 17.92
C THR A 209 4.00 16.69 18.97
N ASN A 210 5.15 16.66 19.66
CA ASN A 210 5.42 15.70 20.73
C ASN A 210 4.53 15.95 21.97
N ALA A 211 4.32 17.21 22.36
CA ALA A 211 3.54 17.57 23.55
C ALA A 211 2.04 17.22 23.40
N LEU A 212 1.54 17.36 22.17
CA LEU A 212 0.15 17.04 21.80
C LEU A 212 -0.01 15.60 21.27
N ASN A 213 1.07 14.82 21.24
CA ASN A 213 1.11 13.44 20.73
C ASN A 213 0.53 13.31 19.31
N LEU A 214 0.80 14.31 18.46
CA LEU A 214 0.24 14.39 17.10
C LEU A 214 0.87 13.39 16.14
N ASP A 215 2.06 12.87 16.46
CA ASP A 215 2.72 11.80 15.69
C ASP A 215 1.91 10.49 15.65
N ASN A 216 0.96 10.34 16.58
CA ASN A 216 0.06 9.20 16.68
C ASN A 216 -1.40 9.53 16.24
N CYS A 217 -1.67 10.68 15.61
CA CYS A 217 -3.02 10.97 15.10
C CYS A 217 -3.35 10.06 13.90
N ILE A 218 -4.33 9.16 14.08
CA ILE A 218 -4.88 8.32 13.00
C ILE A 218 -6.14 8.90 12.34
N VAL A 219 -6.74 9.94 12.94
CA VAL A 219 -8.11 10.40 12.65
C VAL A 219 -8.14 11.58 11.66
N CYS A 220 -6.99 12.14 11.32
CA CYS A 220 -6.91 13.46 10.73
C CYS A 220 -5.96 13.58 9.52
N GLY A 221 -5.73 12.46 8.81
CA GLY A 221 -4.84 12.28 7.66
C GLY A 221 -4.63 13.54 6.82
#